data_AF-A0A3M2JPU1-F1
#
_entry.id   AF-A0A3M2JPU1-F1
#
_cell.length_a   1.000
_cell.length_b   1.000
_cell.length_c   1.000
_cell.angle_alpha   90.00
_cell.angle_beta   90.00
_cell.angle_gamma   90.00
#
_symmetry.space_group_name_H-M   'P 1'
#
loop_
_entity.id
_entity.type
_entity.pdbx_description
1 polymer ?
#
loop_
_entity_poly.entity_id
_entity_poly.type
_entity_poly.pdbx_seq_one_letter_code
_entity_poly.pdbx_strand_id
1 'polypeptide(L)'
;MYTFLYFLLVLFSLISYFVLSTRMGIYQEYPIVHFLGAIIGLGLLIRQTIKQFTRTRLTASIVAGALLLLFMWYTLDYSVYENTTANIATGDVVDAQLREIPLLSPAGDTLRLGDEIARHAFTLVVLNRGHW
;
A
#
# COMPACT_ATOMS: atom_id res chain seq x y z
N MET A 1 6.29 -12.95 -29.54
CA MET A 1 5.49 -11.74 -29.25
C MET A 1 4.50 -11.94 -28.12
N TYR A 2 3.55 -12.90 -28.19
CA TYR A 2 2.51 -13.03 -27.16
C TYR A 2 3.01 -13.26 -25.72
N THR A 3 4.10 -14.01 -25.54
CA THR A 3 4.71 -14.22 -24.21
C THR A 3 5.15 -12.90 -23.56
N PHE A 4 5.75 -12.00 -24.35
CA PHE A 4 6.13 -10.67 -23.88
C PHE A 4 4.90 -9.83 -23.51
N LEU A 5 3.85 -9.88 -24.32
CA LEU A 5 2.59 -9.17 -24.05
C LEU A 5 1.94 -9.63 -22.73
N TYR A 6 1.87 -10.94 -22.48
CA TYR A 6 1.26 -11.48 -21.26
C TYR A 6 2.12 -11.20 -20.03
N PHE A 7 3.44 -11.21 -20.17
CA PHE A 7 4.35 -10.80 -19.11
C PHE A 7 4.22 -9.29 -18.81
N LEU A 8 4.10 -8.47 -19.85
CA LEU A 8 3.87 -7.04 -19.72
C LEU A 8 2.53 -6.74 -19.03
N LEU A 9 1.49 -7.54 -19.26
CA LEU A 9 0.22 -7.42 -18.54
C LEU A 9 0.42 -7.62 -17.03
N VAL A 10 1.18 -8.65 -16.63
CA VAL A 10 1.52 -8.86 -15.21
C VAL A 10 2.26 -7.65 -14.64
N LEU A 11 3.33 -7.20 -15.32
CA LEU A 11 4.09 -6.04 -14.87
C LEU A 11 3.24 -4.77 -14.77
N PHE A 12 2.41 -4.51 -15.77
CA PHE A 12 1.55 -3.34 -15.79
C PHE A 12 0.56 -3.35 -14.64
N SER A 13 -0.09 -4.49 -14.37
CA SER A 13 -0.99 -4.64 -13.23
C SER A 13 -0.30 -4.42 -11.88
N LEU A 14 0.95 -4.83 -11.74
CA LEU A 14 1.72 -4.59 -10.51
C LEU A 14 2.13 -3.12 -10.38
N ILE A 15 2.75 -2.57 -11.42
CA ILE A 15 3.29 -1.19 -11.42
C ILE A 15 2.16 -0.16 -11.28
N SER A 16 1.01 -0.37 -11.93
CA SER A 16 -0.10 0.58 -11.83
C SER A 16 -0.63 0.70 -10.39
N TYR A 17 -0.62 -0.38 -9.62
CA TYR A 17 -0.97 -0.32 -8.19
C TYR A 17 0.02 0.57 -7.44
N PHE A 18 1.33 0.32 -7.57
CA PHE A 18 2.34 1.12 -6.87
C PHE A 18 2.26 2.60 -7.23
N VAL A 19 2.08 2.93 -8.51
CA VAL A 19 1.94 4.31 -8.98
C VAL A 19 0.67 4.95 -8.42
N LEU A 20 -0.47 4.27 -8.46
CA LEU A 20 -1.73 4.79 -7.93
C LEU A 20 -1.67 4.98 -6.41
N SER A 21 -1.17 4.00 -5.68
CA SER A 21 -1.08 4.07 -4.22
C SER A 21 -0.11 5.15 -3.75
N THR A 22 1.03 5.32 -4.41
CA THR A 22 1.99 6.40 -4.07
C THR A 22 1.48 7.79 -4.45
N ARG A 23 0.83 7.94 -5.62
CA ARG A 23 0.34 9.25 -6.10
C ARG A 23 -0.91 9.72 -5.37
N MET A 24 -1.82 8.80 -5.05
CA MET A 24 -3.13 9.13 -4.50
C MET A 24 -3.16 9.00 -2.97
N GLY A 25 -2.14 8.40 -2.35
CA GLY A 25 -2.14 8.08 -0.92
C GLY A 25 -3.20 7.04 -0.53
N ILE A 26 -3.85 6.41 -1.52
CA ILE A 26 -4.88 5.39 -1.33
C ILE A 26 -4.19 4.02 -1.42
N TYR A 27 -3.83 3.49 -0.26
CA TYR A 27 -3.42 2.09 -0.13
C TYR A 27 -4.67 1.24 -0.07
N GLN A 28 -5.05 0.63 -1.21
CA GLN A 28 -6.14 -0.34 -1.22
C GLN A 28 -5.68 -1.58 -0.48
N GLU A 29 -6.44 -1.97 0.55
CA GLU A 29 -6.21 -3.18 1.35
C GLU A 29 -6.22 -4.43 0.45
N TYR A 30 -7.16 -4.48 -0.51
CA TYR A 30 -7.23 -5.53 -1.52
C TYR A 30 -7.33 -4.91 -2.91
N PRO A 31 -6.22 -4.76 -3.65
CA PRO A 31 -6.24 -4.24 -5.01
C PRO A 31 -6.77 -5.28 -6.03
N ILE A 32 -8.05 -5.63 -5.91
CA ILE A 32 -8.72 -6.71 -6.66
C ILE A 32 -8.47 -6.59 -8.18
N VAL A 33 -8.60 -5.39 -8.74
CA VAL A 33 -8.42 -5.15 -10.18
C VAL A 33 -6.99 -5.49 -10.64
N HIS A 34 -6.00 -5.16 -9.82
CA HIS A 34 -4.59 -5.44 -10.10
C HIS A 34 -4.30 -6.94 -9.99
N PHE A 35 -4.88 -7.61 -9.01
CA PHE A 35 -4.79 -9.07 -8.90
C PHE A 35 -5.42 -9.79 -10.11
N LEU A 36 -6.59 -9.36 -10.56
CA LEU A 36 -7.25 -9.95 -11.72
C LEU A 36 -6.37 -9.83 -12.97
N GLY A 37 -5.81 -8.66 -13.23
CA GLY A 37 -4.92 -8.45 -14.37
C GLY A 37 -3.66 -9.35 -14.32
N ALA A 38 -3.04 -9.45 -13.15
CA ALA A 38 -1.86 -10.29 -12.95
C ALA A 38 -2.18 -11.79 -13.07
N ILE A 39 -3.29 -12.27 -12.51
CA ILE A 39 -3.74 -13.66 -12.62
C ILE A 39 -4.06 -14.01 -14.08
N ILE A 40 -4.74 -13.13 -14.82
CA ILE A 40 -5.03 -13.32 -16.24
C ILE A 40 -3.73 -13.43 -17.04
N GLY A 41 -2.78 -12.52 -16.81
CA GLY A 41 -1.46 -12.54 -17.46
C GLY A 41 -0.69 -13.83 -17.17
N LEU A 42 -0.64 -14.24 -15.90
CA LEU A 42 0.02 -15.47 -15.48
C LEU A 42 -0.65 -16.72 -16.08
N GLY A 43 -1.99 -16.78 -16.07
CA GLY A 43 -2.75 -17.86 -16.66
C GLY A 43 -2.51 -18.02 -18.17
N LEU A 44 -2.40 -16.90 -18.90
CA LEU A 44 -2.06 -16.89 -20.32
C LEU A 44 -0.62 -17.38 -20.58
N LEU A 45 0.34 -17.01 -19.71
CA LEU A 45 1.71 -17.52 -19.78
C LEU A 45 1.76 -19.03 -19.54
N ILE A 46 1.12 -19.52 -18.49
CA ILE A 46 1.04 -20.96 -18.17
C ILE A 46 0.39 -21.72 -19.32
N ARG A 47 -0.73 -21.22 -19.86
CA ARG A 47 -1.42 -21.83 -21.00
C ARG A 47 -0.50 -21.93 -22.22
N GLN A 48 0.33 -20.92 -22.50
CA GLN A 48 1.30 -20.98 -23.59
C GLN A 48 2.41 -22.00 -23.33
N THR A 49 2.92 -22.06 -22.11
CA THR A 49 3.95 -23.03 -21.71
C THR A 49 3.45 -24.46 -21.87
N ILE A 50 2.19 -24.73 -21.51
CA ILE A 50 1.54 -26.04 -21.70
C ILE A 50 1.38 -26.36 -23.19
N LYS A 51 0.91 -25.42 -24.00
CA LYS A 51 0.70 -25.65 -25.45
C LYS A 51 2.00 -25.92 -26.20
N GLN A 52 3.06 -25.20 -25.85
CA GLN A 52 4.34 -25.23 -26.55
C GLN A 52 5.43 -24.82 -25.57
N PHE A 53 6.09 -25.83 -25.02
CA PHE A 53 7.12 -25.66 -24.03
C PHE A 53 8.37 -25.01 -24.65
N THR A 54 8.85 -23.94 -24.02
CA THR A 54 10.17 -23.35 -24.31
C THR A 54 10.75 -22.83 -22.99
N ARG A 55 12.08 -22.82 -22.86
CA ARG A 55 12.76 -22.31 -21.66
C ARG A 55 12.32 -20.87 -21.34
N THR A 56 12.26 -20.00 -22.35
CA THR A 56 11.83 -18.61 -22.20
C THR A 56 10.42 -18.46 -21.63
N ARG A 57 9.46 -19.27 -22.10
CA ARG A 57 8.08 -19.24 -21.60
C ARG A 57 7.98 -19.74 -20.18
N LEU A 58 8.71 -20.81 -19.86
CA LEU A 58 8.80 -21.33 -18.49
C LEU A 58 9.39 -20.27 -17.56
N THR A 59 10.51 -19.65 -17.93
CA THR A 59 11.15 -18.59 -17.14
C THR A 59 10.18 -17.42 -16.95
N ALA A 60 9.48 -16.97 -17.99
CA ALA A 60 8.50 -15.89 -17.88
C ALA A 60 7.34 -16.26 -16.93
N SER A 61 6.83 -17.49 -16.98
CA SER A 61 5.81 -17.98 -16.04
C SER A 61 6.32 -18.00 -14.59
N ILE A 62 7.53 -18.50 -14.36
CA ILE A 62 8.13 -18.58 -13.01
C ILE A 62 8.34 -17.17 -12.46
N VAL A 63 8.94 -16.27 -13.25
CA VAL A 63 9.17 -14.88 -12.84
C VAL A 63 7.85 -14.16 -12.58
N ALA A 64 6.85 -14.30 -13.44
CA ALA A 64 5.53 -13.72 -13.23
C ALA A 64 4.85 -14.26 -11.95
N GLY A 65 4.97 -15.56 -11.69
CA GLY A 65 4.47 -16.18 -10.46
C GLY A 65 5.17 -15.64 -9.21
N ALA A 66 6.50 -15.51 -9.24
CA ALA A 66 7.27 -14.95 -8.14
C ALA A 66 6.89 -13.48 -7.87
N LEU A 67 6.72 -12.68 -8.92
CA LEU A 67 6.27 -11.29 -8.80
C LEU A 67 4.86 -11.19 -8.21
N LEU A 68 3.93 -12.07 -8.63
CA LEU A 68 2.58 -12.11 -8.07
C LEU A 68 2.60 -12.50 -6.59
N LEU A 69 3.42 -13.48 -6.19
CA LEU A 69 3.57 -13.87 -4.78
C LEU A 69 4.17 -12.74 -3.94
N LEU A 70 5.21 -12.07 -4.44
CA LEU A 70 5.79 -10.90 -3.80
C LEU A 70 4.76 -9.78 -3.64
N PHE A 71 3.92 -9.58 -4.66
CA PHE A 71 2.84 -8.61 -4.62
C PHE A 71 1.77 -8.97 -3.59
N MET A 72 1.34 -10.23 -3.54
CA MET A 72 0.41 -10.71 -2.51
C MET A 72 0.98 -10.48 -1.11
N TRP A 73 2.24 -10.85 -0.89
CA TRP A 73 2.93 -10.61 0.39
C TRP A 73 2.96 -9.13 0.74
N TYR A 74 3.36 -8.27 -0.20
CA TYR A 74 3.38 -6.81 -0.01
C TYR A 74 2.00 -6.27 0.38
N THR A 75 0.94 -6.63 -0.37
CA THR A 75 -0.40 -6.13 -0.06
C THR A 75 -0.95 -6.66 1.25
N LEU A 76 -0.60 -7.90 1.62
CA LEU A 76 -1.01 -8.49 2.90
C LEU A 76 -0.29 -7.82 4.08
N ASP A 77 1.01 -7.57 3.97
CA ASP A 77 1.76 -6.84 5.00
C ASP A 77 1.18 -5.43 5.21
N TYR A 78 0.82 -4.74 4.12
CA TYR A 78 0.15 -3.45 4.20
C TYR A 78 -1.29 -3.53 4.75
N SER A 79 -2.01 -4.63 4.53
CA SER A 79 -3.35 -4.83 5.09
C SER A 79 -3.35 -5.12 6.60
N VAL A 80 -2.23 -5.63 7.13
CA VAL A 80 -2.06 -5.91 8.56
C VAL A 80 -1.81 -4.64 9.37
N TYR A 81 -1.34 -3.56 8.74
CA TYR A 81 -1.49 -2.25 9.35
C TYR A 81 -2.98 -1.94 9.39
N GLU A 82 -3.61 -2.22 10.53
CA GLU A 82 -4.97 -1.74 10.82
C GLU A 82 -5.06 -0.32 10.29
N ASN A 83 -6.04 -0.08 9.42
CA ASN A 83 -6.45 1.25 9.02
C ASN A 83 -7.08 1.94 10.23
N THR A 84 -6.25 2.21 11.24
CA THR A 84 -6.53 2.98 12.45
C THR A 84 -6.87 4.43 12.09
N THR A 85 -6.82 4.78 10.81
CA THR A 85 -7.08 6.11 10.26
C THR A 85 -8.52 6.42 9.84
N ALA A 86 -9.52 5.56 10.02
CA ALA A 86 -10.86 5.90 9.50
C ALA A 86 -12.07 5.56 10.40
N ASN A 87 -11.90 5.56 11.72
CA ASN A 87 -13.02 5.67 12.66
C ASN A 87 -12.71 6.64 13.81
N ILE A 88 -11.82 7.61 13.61
CA ILE A 88 -11.87 8.82 14.43
C ILE A 88 -13.07 9.58 13.89
N ALA A 89 -14.25 9.30 14.44
CA ALA A 89 -15.43 10.08 14.16
C ALA A 89 -15.06 11.55 14.36
N THR A 90 -15.20 12.36 13.31
CA THR A 90 -15.17 13.81 13.43
C THR A 90 -16.11 14.22 14.56
N GLY A 91 -15.55 14.55 15.72
CA GLY A 91 -16.30 14.83 16.94
C GLY A 91 -15.86 14.05 18.19
N ASP A 92 -15.01 13.04 18.08
CA ASP A 92 -14.47 12.39 19.28
C ASP A 92 -13.46 13.29 19.99
N VAL A 93 -13.72 13.52 21.27
CA VAL A 93 -12.87 14.26 22.19
C VAL A 93 -11.49 13.65 22.15
N VAL A 94 -10.46 14.46 21.90
CA VAL A 94 -9.05 14.06 22.04
C VAL A 94 -8.90 13.34 23.37
N ASP A 95 -8.71 12.02 23.30
CA ASP A 95 -8.65 11.14 24.47
C ASP A 95 -7.59 11.64 25.46
N ALA A 96 -7.81 11.42 26.76
CA ALA A 96 -6.89 11.86 27.81
C ALA A 96 -5.46 11.37 27.54
N GLN A 97 -5.31 10.20 26.93
CA GLN A 97 -4.01 9.64 26.55
C GLN A 97 -3.29 10.49 25.48
N LEU A 98 -4.00 11.00 24.48
CA LEU A 98 -3.43 11.86 23.43
C LEU A 98 -2.91 13.18 23.99
N ARG A 99 -3.56 13.71 25.04
CA ARG A 99 -3.12 14.95 25.72
C ARG A 99 -1.78 14.79 26.44
N GLU A 100 -1.46 13.57 26.87
CA GLU A 100 -0.25 13.28 27.62
C GLU A 100 0.98 12.97 26.75
N ILE A 101 0.79 12.78 25.44
CA ILE A 101 1.88 12.47 24.50
C ILE A 101 2.91 13.62 24.49
N PRO A 102 4.17 13.35 24.86
CA PRO A 102 5.25 14.32 24.70
C PRO A 102 5.62 14.43 23.22
N LEU A 103 5.40 15.60 22.65
CA LEU A 103 5.84 16.01 21.33
C LEU A 103 7.17 16.75 21.45
N LEU A 104 8.07 16.55 20.49
CA LEU A 104 9.27 17.39 20.39
C LEU A 104 8.96 18.62 19.54
N SER A 105 9.28 19.80 20.06
CA SER A 105 9.26 21.02 19.30
C SER A 105 10.46 21.07 18.34
N PRO A 106 10.36 21.82 17.24
CA PRO A 106 11.52 22.10 16.37
C PRO A 106 12.68 22.80 17.10
N ALA A 107 12.41 23.44 18.25
CA ALA A 107 13.42 24.08 19.08
C ALA A 107 14.09 23.11 20.08
N GLY A 108 13.68 21.85 20.12
CA GLY A 108 14.23 20.83 21.02
C GLY A 108 13.52 20.73 22.38
N ASP A 109 12.50 21.54 22.61
CA ASP A 109 11.70 21.51 23.84
C ASP A 109 10.63 20.41 23.78
N THR A 110 10.32 19.81 24.92
CA THR A 110 9.20 18.87 25.04
C THR A 110 7.89 19.64 25.23
N LEU A 111 6.94 19.42 24.33
CA LEU A 111 5.58 19.98 24.36
C LEU A 111 4.58 18.87 24.68
N ARG A 112 3.58 19.12 25.51
CA ARG A 112 2.45 18.18 25.68
C ARG A 112 1.29 18.67 24.83
N LEU A 113 0.70 17.77 24.03
CA LEU A 113 -0.40 18.15 23.14
C LEU A 113 -1.59 18.76 23.90
N GLY A 114 -1.85 18.28 25.11
CA GLY A 114 -2.90 18.82 25.98
C GLY A 114 -2.71 20.29 26.35
N ASP A 115 -1.46 20.72 26.56
CA ASP A 115 -1.16 22.10 26.94
C ASP A 115 -1.41 23.08 25.79
N GLU A 116 -1.12 22.65 24.56
CA GLU A 116 -1.37 23.46 23.36
C GLU A 116 -2.87 23.53 23.05
N ILE A 117 -3.60 22.43 23.20
CA ILE A 117 -5.07 22.42 23.06
C ILE A 117 -5.73 23.35 24.08
N ALA A 118 -5.23 23.39 25.33
CA ALA A 118 -5.81 24.22 26.38
C ALA A 118 -5.52 25.73 26.21
N ARG A 119 -4.40 26.09 25.56
CA ARG A 119 -4.00 27.49 25.33
C ARG A 119 -4.76 28.17 24.20
N HIS A 120 -5.26 27.39 23.24
CA HIS A 120 -5.88 27.94 22.03
C HIS A 120 -7.38 27.61 21.98
N ALA A 121 -8.20 28.60 21.61
CA ALA A 121 -9.65 28.42 21.44
C ALA A 121 -10.00 27.37 20.36
N PHE A 122 -9.09 27.15 19.41
CA PHE A 122 -9.17 26.12 18.39
C PHE A 122 -7.76 25.61 18.08
N THR A 123 -7.59 24.29 17.97
CA THR A 123 -6.32 23.66 17.63
C THR A 123 -6.55 22.64 16.51
N LEU A 124 -5.85 22.82 15.39
CA LEU A 124 -5.81 21.83 14.31
C LEU A 124 -4.56 20.97 14.46
N VAL A 125 -4.74 19.67 14.72
CA VAL A 125 -3.63 18.72 14.78
C VAL A 125 -3.54 18.01 13.44
N VAL A 126 -2.42 18.22 12.73
CA VAL A 126 -2.11 17.52 11.48
C VAL A 126 -1.05 16.47 11.75
N LEU A 127 -1.45 15.19 11.73
CA LEU A 127 -0.52 14.08 11.85
C LEU A 127 0.02 13.76 10.45
N ASN A 128 1.29 14.07 10.21
CA ASN A 128 1.98 13.65 9.00
C ASN A 128 2.86 12.44 9.32
N ARG A 129 2.56 11.30 8.71
CA ARG A 129 3.48 10.15 8.73
C ARG A 129 4.53 10.41 7.67
N GLY A 130 5.72 10.84 8.11
CA GLY A 130 6.88 10.89 7.23
C GLY A 130 7.13 9.51 6.64
N HIS A 131 7.12 9.41 5.31
CA HIS A 131 7.68 8.25 4.61
C HIS A 131 9.20 8.29 4.80
N TRP A 132 9.77 7.15 5.19
CA TRP A 132 11.20 6.93 5.43
C TRP A 132 11.70 5.91 4.39
#